data_AF-A0A7S1Z8S9-F1
#
_entry.id   AF-A0A7S1Z8S9-F1
#
_cell.length_a   1.000
_cell.length_b   1.000
_cell.length_c   1.000
_cell.angle_alpha   90.00
_cell.angle_beta   90.00
_cell.angle_gamma   90.00
#
_symmetry.space_group_name_H-M   'P 1'
#
loop_
_entity.id
_entity.type
_entity.pdbx_description
1 polymer ?
#
loop_
_entity_poly.entity_id
_entity_poly.type
_entity_poly.pdbx_seq_one_letter_code
_entity_poly.pdbx_strand_id
1 'polypeptide(L)'
;GKIVGGSTPPREAGPAALALAIETRRRCEEEVMGPLRELRALCASRAAVLRTMYESQREQMDRLADMLEEVKARTKEAEGKERQTRSESLELADRSAAVLVAARDLTPTITEAEHRYFAQLRRYDATCRKWEGAVAGIEEEAAAAAPPPPPPPRSRQRPPPTSGTSRRTCEAGRSTCAPPR
;
A
#
# COMPACT_ATOMS: atom_id res chain seq x y z
N GLY A 1 19.05 16.18 46.69
CA GLY A 1 19.65 16.00 48.02
C GLY A 1 21.14 16.30 47.93
N LYS A 2 21.71 17.01 48.92
CA LYS A 2 23.17 17.18 49.01
C LYS A 2 23.75 15.84 49.46
N ILE A 3 24.59 15.23 48.64
CA ILE A 3 25.43 14.11 49.08
C ILE A 3 26.45 14.75 50.03
N VAL A 4 26.17 14.68 51.34
CA VAL A 4 27.08 15.17 52.37
C VAL A 4 28.22 14.15 52.46
N GLY A 5 29.25 14.30 51.63
CA GLY A 5 30.51 13.60 51.83
C GLY A 5 31.05 14.01 53.20
N GLY A 6 31.30 13.06 54.08
CA GLY A 6 31.95 13.34 55.36
C GLY A 6 33.21 14.15 55.11
N SER A 7 33.39 15.29 55.79
CA SER A 7 34.49 16.22 55.53
C SER A 7 35.86 15.69 55.98
N THR A 8 35.99 14.39 56.21
CA THR A 8 37.23 13.72 56.55
C THR A 8 38.18 13.78 55.35
N PRO A 9 39.29 14.53 55.43
CA PRO A 9 40.26 14.57 54.34
C PRO A 9 40.87 13.18 54.14
N PRO A 10 41.24 12.78 52.91
CA PRO A 10 41.79 11.45 52.62
C PRO A 10 43.02 11.06 53.44
N ARG A 11 43.73 12.05 54.01
CA ARG A 11 44.90 11.86 54.87
C ARG A 11 44.57 11.42 56.30
N GLU A 12 43.34 11.63 56.76
CA GLU A 12 42.87 11.27 58.11
C GLU A 12 41.98 10.01 58.09
N ALA A 13 41.74 9.43 56.92
CA ALA A 13 40.96 8.20 56.79
C ALA A 13 41.71 7.02 57.43
N GLY A 14 41.23 6.58 58.60
CA GLY A 14 41.74 5.36 59.23
C GLY A 14 41.52 4.12 58.34
N PRO A 15 42.24 3.01 58.60
CA PRO A 15 42.19 1.80 57.78
C PRO A 15 40.76 1.22 57.63
N ALA A 16 39.91 1.36 58.65
CA ALA A 16 38.52 0.93 58.60
C ALA A 16 37.68 1.71 57.57
N ALA A 17 37.89 3.04 57.45
CA ALA A 17 37.19 3.86 56.48
C ALA A 17 37.61 3.53 55.04
N LEU A 18 38.90 3.23 54.84
CA LEU A 18 39.41 2.76 53.54
C LEU A 18 38.85 1.39 53.17
N ALA A 19 38.75 0.46 54.11
CA ALA A 19 38.15 -0.85 53.86
C ALA A 19 36.68 -0.73 53.40
N LEU A 20 35.89 0.12 54.08
CA LEU A 20 34.51 0.39 53.69
C LEU A 20 34.41 1.05 52.31
N ALA A 21 35.29 2.00 51.99
CA ALA A 21 35.32 2.65 50.69
C ALA A 21 35.64 1.65 49.56
N ILE A 22 36.57 0.72 49.80
CA ILE A 22 36.90 -0.34 48.84
C ILE A 22 35.72 -1.30 48.67
N GLU A 23 35.06 -1.71 49.76
CA GLU A 23 33.90 -2.60 49.71
C GLU A 23 32.71 -1.96 48.99
N THR A 24 32.39 -0.70 49.31
CA THR A 24 31.31 0.04 48.64
C THR A 24 31.60 0.26 47.17
N ARG A 25 32.85 0.60 46.81
CA ARG A 25 33.27 0.68 45.40
C ARG A 25 33.05 -0.65 44.70
N ARG A 26 33.50 -1.76 45.30
CA ARG A 26 33.33 -3.10 44.72
C ARG A 26 31.85 -3.44 44.53
N ARG A 27 31.00 -3.17 45.52
CA ARG A 27 29.53 -3.35 45.40
C ARG A 27 28.95 -2.48 44.31
N CYS A 28 29.31 -1.21 44.20
CA CYS A 28 28.83 -0.37 43.10
C CYS A 28 29.30 -0.85 41.72
N GLU A 29 30.54 -1.34 41.62
CA GLU A 29 31.05 -1.91 40.37
C GLU A 29 30.30 -3.19 39.97
N GLU A 30 29.98 -4.06 40.92
CA GLU A 30 29.27 -5.32 40.71
C GLU A 30 27.76 -5.11 40.50
N GLU A 31 27.09 -4.43 41.43
CA GLU A 31 25.62 -4.33 41.50
C GLU A 31 25.04 -3.22 40.62
N VAL A 32 25.81 -2.17 40.32
CA VAL A 32 25.33 -1.03 39.51
C VAL A 32 25.98 -1.02 38.14
N MET A 33 27.31 -1.03 38.08
CA MET A 33 28.02 -0.90 36.80
C MET A 33 27.93 -2.17 35.95
N GLY A 34 27.89 -3.36 36.56
CA GLY A 34 27.67 -4.63 35.87
C GLY A 34 26.38 -4.63 35.04
N PRO A 35 25.20 -4.48 35.67
CA PRO A 35 23.92 -4.43 34.97
C PRO A 35 23.82 -3.33 33.93
N LEU A 36 24.41 -2.15 34.18
CA LEU A 36 24.41 -1.05 33.20
C LEU A 36 25.23 -1.39 31.94
N ARG A 37 26.34 -2.11 32.07
CA ARG A 37 27.12 -2.59 30.92
C ARG A 37 26.36 -3.66 30.14
N GLU A 38 25.71 -4.58 30.82
CA GLU A 38 24.87 -5.61 30.20
C GLU A 38 23.69 -4.98 29.45
N LEU A 39 22.97 -4.05 30.09
CA LEU A 39 21.87 -3.33 29.46
C LEU A 39 22.33 -2.57 28.22
N ARG A 40 23.48 -1.89 28.30
CA ARG A 40 24.08 -1.22 27.13
C ARG A 40 24.38 -2.21 26.01
N ALA A 41 24.94 -3.38 26.33
CA ALA A 41 25.23 -4.42 25.34
C ALA A 41 23.95 -4.96 24.69
N LEU A 42 22.90 -5.20 25.48
CA LEU A 42 21.58 -5.63 24.99
C LEU A 42 20.90 -4.56 24.11
N CYS A 43 20.98 -3.29 24.50
CA CYS A 43 20.47 -2.20 23.68
C CYS A 43 21.22 -2.08 22.35
N ALA A 44 22.55 -2.24 22.37
CA ALA A 44 23.37 -2.22 21.17
C ALA A 44 23.06 -3.40 20.22
N SER A 45 22.92 -4.62 20.76
CA SER A 45 22.57 -5.79 19.96
C SER A 45 21.17 -5.66 19.35
N ARG A 46 20.18 -5.21 20.13
CA ARG A 46 18.82 -4.97 19.64
C ARG A 46 18.79 -3.87 18.57
N ALA A 47 19.55 -2.79 18.74
CA ALA A 47 19.65 -1.74 17.74
C ALA A 47 20.24 -2.26 16.42
N ALA A 48 21.23 -3.15 16.47
CA ALA A 48 21.79 -3.79 15.28
C ALA A 48 20.74 -4.67 14.56
N VAL A 49 20.00 -5.50 15.29
CA VAL A 49 18.92 -6.33 14.73
C VAL A 49 17.82 -5.48 14.09
N LEU A 50 17.42 -4.38 14.74
CA LEU A 50 16.40 -3.49 14.18
C LEU A 50 16.86 -2.81 12.89
N ARG A 51 18.16 -2.48 12.77
CA ARG A 51 18.73 -1.92 11.53
C ARG A 51 18.71 -2.94 10.40
N THR A 52 19.17 -4.17 10.64
CA THR A 52 19.16 -5.21 9.61
C THR A 52 17.74 -5.57 9.17
N MET A 53 16.79 -5.60 10.10
CA MET A 53 15.37 -5.81 9.77
C MET A 53 14.82 -4.66 8.93
N TYR A 54 15.14 -3.41 9.26
CA TYR A 54 14.73 -2.25 8.48
C TYR A 54 15.30 -2.25 7.06
N GLU A 55 16.59 -2.56 6.91
CA GLU A 55 17.25 -2.69 5.60
C GLU A 55 16.58 -3.80 4.77
N SER A 56 16.33 -4.96 5.37
CA SER A 56 15.63 -6.07 4.72
C SER A 56 14.21 -5.69 4.26
N GLN A 57 13.45 -5.02 5.12
CA GLN A 57 12.09 -4.55 4.78
C GLN A 57 12.12 -3.52 3.65
N ARG A 58 13.10 -2.62 3.65
CA ARG A 58 13.29 -1.63 2.58
C ARG A 58 13.55 -2.33 1.25
N GLU A 59 14.46 -3.29 1.22
CA GLU A 59 14.73 -4.08 0.00
C GLU A 59 13.49 -4.84 -0.50
N GLN A 60 12.68 -5.38 0.41
CA GLN A 60 11.42 -6.05 0.05
C GLN A 60 10.43 -5.07 -0.57
N MET A 61 10.31 -3.86 -0.03
CA MET A 61 9.45 -2.81 -0.58
C MET A 61 9.92 -2.37 -1.97
N ASP A 62 11.23 -2.22 -2.17
CA ASP A 62 11.81 -1.86 -3.47
C ASP A 62 11.51 -2.96 -4.51
N ARG A 63 11.70 -4.24 -4.16
CA ARG A 63 11.34 -5.38 -5.05
C ARG A 63 9.84 -5.42 -5.39
N LEU A 64 8.98 -5.14 -4.42
CA LEU A 64 7.52 -5.08 -4.65
C LEU A 64 7.16 -3.93 -5.58
N ALA A 65 7.82 -2.78 -5.45
CA ALA A 65 7.63 -1.65 -6.34
C ALA A 65 8.04 -2.01 -7.79
N ASP A 66 9.19 -2.66 -7.96
CA ASP A 66 9.66 -3.11 -9.28
C ASP A 66 8.69 -4.11 -9.94
N MET A 67 8.22 -5.12 -9.19
CA MET A 67 7.24 -6.08 -9.70
C MET A 67 5.91 -5.40 -10.08
N LEU A 68 5.49 -4.39 -9.33
CA LEU A 68 4.27 -3.65 -9.60
C LEU A 68 4.40 -2.83 -10.89
N GLU A 69 5.54 -2.19 -11.13
CA GLU A 69 5.80 -1.49 -12.39
C GLU A 69 5.91 -2.46 -13.57
N GLU A 70 6.50 -3.64 -13.38
CA GLU A 70 6.53 -4.69 -14.40
C GLU A 70 5.12 -5.18 -14.77
N VAL A 71 4.27 -5.45 -13.77
CA VAL A 71 2.88 -5.86 -14.01
C VAL A 71 2.13 -4.76 -14.75
N LYS A 72 2.26 -3.49 -14.35
CA LYS A 72 1.64 -2.36 -15.07
C LYS A 72 2.10 -2.28 -16.52
N ALA A 73 3.39 -2.47 -16.78
CA ALA A 73 3.93 -2.45 -18.14
C ALA A 73 3.34 -3.59 -18.99
N ARG A 74 3.29 -4.81 -18.44
CA ARG A 74 2.68 -5.97 -19.10
C ARG A 74 1.19 -5.79 -19.35
N THR A 75 0.44 -5.20 -18.42
CA THR A 75 -0.99 -4.90 -18.60
C THR A 75 -1.19 -3.90 -19.74
N LYS A 76 -0.40 -2.82 -19.81
CA LYS A 76 -0.47 -1.85 -20.92
C LYS A 76 -0.16 -2.48 -22.27
N GLU A 77 0.83 -3.37 -22.32
CA GLU A 77 1.16 -4.10 -23.55
C GLU A 77 0.02 -5.05 -23.97
N ALA A 78 -0.57 -5.76 -23.01
CA ALA A 78 -1.71 -6.65 -23.24
C ALA A 78 -2.94 -5.87 -23.76
N GLU A 79 -3.26 -4.72 -23.17
CA GLU A 79 -4.32 -3.83 -23.66
C GLU A 79 -4.07 -3.35 -25.10
N GLY A 80 -2.81 -3.05 -25.44
CA GLY A 80 -2.41 -2.70 -26.80
C GLY A 80 -2.65 -3.83 -27.79
N LYS A 81 -2.21 -5.05 -27.44
CA LYS A 81 -2.41 -6.26 -28.24
C LYS A 81 -3.89 -6.62 -28.39
N GLU A 82 -4.68 -6.47 -27.34
CA GLU A 82 -6.13 -6.69 -27.38
C GLU A 82 -6.81 -5.74 -28.37
N ARG A 83 -6.50 -4.43 -28.30
CA ARG A 83 -7.05 -3.43 -29.25
C ARG A 83 -6.67 -3.75 -30.68
N GLN A 84 -5.42 -4.12 -30.93
CA GLN A 84 -4.95 -4.50 -32.26
C GLN A 84 -5.72 -5.73 -32.78
N THR A 85 -5.75 -6.81 -32.01
CA THR A 85 -6.43 -8.06 -32.37
C THR A 85 -7.91 -7.81 -32.63
N ARG A 86 -8.54 -6.96 -31.81
CA ARG A 86 -9.94 -6.56 -32.00
C ARG A 86 -10.15 -5.80 -33.31
N SER A 87 -9.29 -4.84 -33.64
CA SER A 87 -9.39 -4.11 -34.92
C SER A 87 -9.20 -5.03 -36.12
N GLU A 88 -8.22 -5.93 -36.08
CA GLU A 88 -7.97 -6.91 -37.15
C GLU A 88 -9.16 -7.88 -37.30
N SER A 89 -9.76 -8.30 -36.19
CA SER A 89 -10.95 -9.16 -36.23
C SER A 89 -12.16 -8.48 -36.87
N LEU A 90 -12.36 -7.18 -36.64
CA LEU A 90 -13.43 -6.40 -37.25
C LEU A 90 -13.19 -6.23 -38.76
N GLU A 91 -11.95 -5.92 -39.18
CA GLU A 91 -11.62 -5.84 -40.60
C GLU A 91 -11.82 -7.17 -41.33
N LEU A 92 -11.44 -8.29 -40.69
CA LEU A 92 -11.66 -9.62 -41.25
C LEU A 92 -13.15 -9.97 -41.33
N ALA A 93 -13.94 -9.60 -40.32
CA ALA A 93 -15.38 -9.75 -40.33
C ALA A 93 -16.01 -8.97 -41.50
N ASP A 94 -15.64 -7.70 -41.69
CA ASP A 94 -16.15 -6.87 -42.79
C ASP A 94 -15.77 -7.43 -44.17
N ARG A 95 -14.51 -7.86 -44.34
CA ARG A 95 -14.04 -8.48 -45.58
C ARG A 95 -14.79 -9.77 -45.88
N SER A 96 -14.97 -10.64 -44.87
CA SER A 96 -15.69 -11.89 -45.04
C SER A 96 -17.18 -11.66 -45.35
N ALA A 97 -17.81 -10.66 -44.72
CA ALA A 97 -19.18 -10.27 -45.04
C ALA A 97 -19.30 -9.77 -46.48
N ALA A 98 -18.37 -8.93 -46.95
CA ALA A 98 -18.36 -8.44 -48.32
C ALA A 98 -18.21 -9.58 -49.35
N VAL A 99 -17.34 -10.56 -49.08
CA VAL A 99 -17.17 -11.75 -49.92
C VAL A 99 -18.45 -12.58 -49.99
N LEU A 100 -19.14 -12.78 -48.85
CA LEU A 100 -20.40 -13.52 -48.82
C LEU A 100 -21.52 -12.79 -49.57
N VAL A 101 -21.59 -11.46 -49.45
CA VAL A 101 -22.55 -10.64 -50.21
C VAL A 101 -22.29 -10.75 -51.71
N ALA A 102 -21.02 -10.64 -52.14
CA ALA A 102 -20.66 -10.79 -53.55
C ALA A 102 -20.91 -12.21 -54.08
N ALA A 103 -20.65 -13.23 -53.27
CA ALA A 103 -20.89 -14.63 -53.64
C ALA A 103 -22.38 -14.94 -53.79
N ARG A 104 -23.26 -14.25 -53.03
CA ARG A 104 -24.72 -14.44 -53.10
C ARG A 104 -25.27 -14.25 -54.51
N ASP A 105 -24.72 -13.32 -55.27
CA ASP A 105 -25.18 -13.01 -56.63
C ASP A 105 -24.73 -14.07 -57.65
N LEU A 106 -23.71 -14.87 -57.33
CA LEU A 106 -23.16 -15.92 -58.19
C LEU A 106 -23.90 -17.26 -58.03
N THR A 107 -24.48 -17.54 -56.86
CA THR A 107 -25.21 -18.78 -56.58
C THR A 107 -26.59 -18.47 -55.99
N PRO A 108 -27.64 -18.33 -56.82
CA PRO A 108 -28.96 -17.88 -56.36
C PRO A 108 -29.73 -18.93 -55.55
N THR A 109 -29.27 -20.18 -55.49
CA THR A 109 -29.93 -21.26 -54.76
C THR A 109 -29.19 -21.56 -53.46
N ILE A 110 -29.88 -21.32 -52.33
CA ILE A 110 -29.42 -21.73 -51.00
C ILE A 110 -29.20 -23.24 -51.00
N THR A 111 -28.00 -23.65 -50.62
CA THR A 111 -27.64 -25.05 -50.48
C THR A 111 -28.23 -25.63 -49.19
N GLU A 112 -28.43 -26.95 -49.15
CA GLU A 112 -28.95 -27.61 -47.94
C GLU A 112 -28.03 -27.40 -46.73
N ALA A 113 -26.72 -27.32 -46.96
CA ALA A 113 -25.73 -27.03 -45.92
C ALA A 113 -25.94 -25.65 -45.29
N GLU A 114 -26.15 -24.61 -46.09
CA GLU A 114 -26.46 -23.27 -45.60
C GLU A 114 -27.78 -23.24 -44.82
N HIS A 115 -28.79 -23.97 -45.27
CA HIS A 115 -30.06 -24.07 -44.55
C HIS A 115 -29.87 -24.68 -43.15
N ARG A 116 -29.03 -25.72 -43.03
CA ARG A 116 -28.66 -26.31 -41.72
C ARG A 116 -27.88 -25.33 -40.86
N TYR A 117 -26.93 -24.61 -41.44
CA TYR A 117 -26.16 -23.56 -40.74
C TYR A 117 -27.06 -22.46 -40.19
N PHE A 118 -27.96 -21.89 -40.99
CA PHE A 118 -28.91 -20.86 -40.51
C PHE A 118 -29.89 -21.39 -39.46
N ALA A 119 -30.25 -22.68 -39.50
CA ALA A 119 -31.04 -23.30 -38.45
C ALA A 119 -30.24 -23.40 -37.12
N GLN A 120 -28.95 -23.72 -37.20
CA GLN A 120 -28.05 -23.70 -36.03
C GLN A 120 -27.87 -22.28 -35.48
N LEU A 121 -27.70 -21.28 -36.36
CA LEU A 121 -27.57 -19.87 -35.96
C LEU A 121 -28.79 -19.40 -35.17
N ARG A 122 -30.01 -19.71 -35.66
CA ARG A 122 -31.26 -19.39 -34.96
C ARG A 122 -31.38 -20.07 -33.58
N ARG A 123 -30.89 -21.30 -33.45
CA ARG A 123 -30.85 -21.99 -32.14
C ARG A 123 -29.85 -21.34 -31.20
N TYR A 124 -28.70 -20.90 -31.72
CA TYR A 124 -27.69 -20.20 -30.97
C TYR A 124 -28.22 -18.85 -30.46
N ASP A 125 -28.82 -18.03 -31.32
CA ASP A 125 -29.46 -16.76 -30.94
C ASP A 125 -30.50 -16.95 -29.83
N ALA A 126 -31.36 -17.97 -29.96
CA ALA A 126 -32.35 -18.29 -28.93
C ALA A 126 -31.70 -18.70 -27.61
N THR A 127 -30.51 -19.30 -27.65
CA THR A 127 -29.73 -19.67 -26.47
C THR A 127 -29.09 -18.43 -25.86
N CYS A 128 -28.46 -17.55 -26.65
CA CYS A 128 -27.89 -16.28 -26.19
C CYS A 128 -28.93 -15.41 -25.46
N ARG A 129 -30.13 -15.26 -26.02
CA ARG A 129 -31.22 -14.51 -25.37
C ARG A 129 -31.62 -15.08 -24.01
N LYS A 130 -31.56 -16.41 -23.84
CA LYS A 130 -31.82 -17.05 -22.54
C LYS A 130 -30.73 -16.71 -21.53
N TRP A 131 -29.47 -16.74 -21.95
CA TRP A 131 -28.34 -16.36 -21.09
C TRP A 131 -28.36 -14.88 -20.72
N GLU A 132 -28.68 -14.00 -21.68
CA GLU A 132 -28.87 -12.56 -21.42
C GLU A 132 -29.94 -12.33 -20.36
N GLY A 133 -31.08 -13.03 -20.45
CA GLY A 133 -32.13 -12.98 -19.43
C GLY A 133 -31.67 -13.48 -18.06
N ALA A 134 -30.87 -14.56 -18.02
CA ALA A 134 -30.32 -15.08 -16.76
C ALA A 134 -29.31 -14.12 -16.12
N VAL A 135 -28.44 -13.50 -16.92
CA VAL A 135 -27.48 -12.49 -16.45
C VAL A 135 -28.21 -11.27 -15.91
N ALA A 136 -29.22 -10.77 -16.63
CA ALA A 136 -30.03 -9.64 -16.17
C ALA A 136 -30.73 -9.94 -14.82
N GLY A 137 -31.23 -11.17 -14.64
CA GLY A 137 -31.79 -11.59 -13.35
C GLY A 137 -30.78 -11.58 -12.21
N ILE A 138 -29.55 -12.06 -12.45
CA ILE A 138 -28.46 -12.03 -11.46
C ILE A 138 -28.06 -10.58 -11.14
N GLU A 139 -28.01 -9.70 -12.14
CA GLU A 139 -27.72 -8.27 -11.93
C GLU A 139 -28.80 -7.59 -11.09
N GLU A 140 -30.08 -7.91 -11.33
CA GLU A 140 -31.20 -7.42 -10.53
C GLU A 140 -31.15 -7.94 -9.08
N GLU A 141 -30.86 -9.23 -8.89
CA GLU A 141 -30.68 -9.83 -7.56
C GLU A 141 -29.49 -9.21 -6.81
N ALA A 142 -28.36 -8.99 -7.50
CA ALA A 142 -27.19 -8.34 -6.93
C ALA A 142 -27.47 -6.87 -6.56
N ALA A 143 -28.23 -6.15 -7.39
CA ALA A 143 -28.65 -4.78 -7.10
C ALA A 143 -29.63 -4.73 -5.91
N ALA A 144 -30.52 -5.71 -5.77
CA ALA A 144 -31.43 -5.81 -4.62
C ALA A 144 -30.71 -6.21 -3.32
N ALA A 145 -29.66 -7.03 -3.41
CA ALA A 145 -28.86 -7.47 -2.27
C ALA A 145 -27.81 -6.42 -1.84
N ALA A 146 -27.47 -5.46 -2.71
CA ALA A 146 -26.53 -4.41 -2.39
C ALA A 146 -27.06 -3.57 -1.21
N PRO A 147 -26.31 -3.43 -0.10
CA PRO A 147 -26.75 -2.60 1.01
C PRO A 147 -26.95 -1.17 0.50
N PRO A 148 -27.95 -0.44 1.01
CA PRO A 148 -28.15 0.96 0.62
C PRO A 148 -26.84 1.71 0.81
N PRO A 149 -26.48 2.60 -0.13
CA PRO A 149 -25.23 3.35 -0.03
C PRO A 149 -25.18 4.00 1.35
N PRO A 150 -24.02 3.96 2.05
CA PRO A 150 -23.92 4.53 3.38
C PRO A 150 -24.40 5.98 3.31
N PRO A 151 -25.17 6.46 4.30
CA PRO A 151 -25.63 7.83 4.29
C PRO A 151 -24.42 8.75 4.08
N PRO A 152 -24.55 9.80 3.25
CA PRO A 152 -23.43 10.70 2.99
C PRO A 152 -22.84 11.11 4.33
N PRO A 153 -21.49 11.11 4.46
CA PRO A 153 -20.85 11.43 5.72
C PRO A 153 -21.46 12.75 6.17
N ARG A 154 -22.18 12.74 7.31
CA ARG A 154 -22.80 13.93 7.87
C ARG A 154 -21.72 14.99 7.80
N SER A 155 -21.89 15.95 6.90
CA SER A 155 -20.95 17.04 6.73
C SER A 155 -20.77 17.53 8.14
N ARG A 156 -19.56 17.33 8.70
CA ARG A 156 -19.27 17.72 10.07
C ARG A 156 -19.67 19.18 10.08
N GLN A 157 -20.83 19.50 10.67
CA GLN A 157 -21.24 20.85 10.88
C GLN A 157 -20.08 21.41 11.65
N ARG A 158 -19.27 22.20 10.96
CA ARG A 158 -18.06 22.77 11.50
C ARG A 158 -18.58 23.45 12.77
N PRO A 159 -18.13 23.04 13.97
CA PRO A 159 -18.63 23.65 15.17
C PRO A 159 -18.51 25.17 14.98
N PRO A 160 -19.56 25.95 15.29
CA PRO A 160 -19.48 27.40 15.15
C PRO A 160 -18.19 27.86 15.83
N PRO A 161 -17.43 28.77 15.19
CA PRO A 161 -16.16 29.21 15.76
C PRO A 161 -16.41 29.64 17.19
N THR A 162 -15.85 28.90 18.14
CA THR A 162 -15.88 29.30 19.53
C THR A 162 -15.12 30.61 19.62
N SER A 163 -15.88 31.69 19.74
CA SER A 163 -15.39 33.03 19.99
C SER A 163 -14.68 33.02 21.33
N GLY A 164 -13.37 32.75 21.33
CA GLY A 164 -12.61 32.85 22.57
C GLY A 164 -11.35 32.01 22.60
N THR A 165 -10.37 32.29 21.76
CA THR A 165 -8.99 32.29 22.24
C THR A 165 -8.19 33.31 21.45
N SER A 166 -7.98 34.44 22.11
CA SER A 166 -7.06 35.50 21.72
C SER A 166 -5.72 34.90 21.28
N ARG A 167 -5.45 34.93 19.97
CA ARG A 167 -4.10 34.73 19.45
C ARG A 167 -3.27 35.92 19.93
N ARG A 168 -2.48 35.68 20.97
CA ARG A 168 -1.24 36.44 21.19
C ARG A 168 -0.39 36.25 19.95
N THR A 169 -0.23 37.33 19.21
CA THR A 169 0.85 37.58 18.27
C THR A 169 2.18 37.45 19.02
N CYS A 170 2.86 36.31 18.88
CA CYS A 170 4.30 36.27 19.08
C CYS A 170 4.93 36.61 17.74
N GLU A 171 5.11 37.92 17.51
CA GLU A 171 6.14 38.42 16.62
C GLU A 171 7.50 38.05 17.21
N ALA A 172 8.11 37.01 16.65
CA ALA A 172 9.54 36.80 16.66
C ALA A 172 9.85 36.25 15.25
N GLY A 173 10.48 36.96 14.33
CA GLY A 173 11.59 37.87 14.51
C GLY A 173 12.84 37.16 13.98
N ARG A 174 13.18 37.46 12.72
CA ARG A 174 14.50 37.23 12.06
C ARG A 174 14.78 35.74 11.75
N SER A 175 15.49 35.36 10.69
CA SER A 175 16.57 36.02 9.98
C SER A 175 16.72 35.36 8.60
N THR A 176 16.54 36.12 7.53
CA THR A 176 17.01 35.75 6.19
C THR A 176 18.51 35.96 6.13
N CYS A 177 19.29 34.88 6.21
CA CYS A 177 20.69 34.89 5.75
C CYS A 177 20.71 34.52 4.27
N ALA A 178 20.97 35.51 3.43
CA ALA A 178 21.38 35.31 2.04
C ALA A 178 22.90 35.04 1.99
N PRO A 179 23.39 34.14 1.12
CA PRO A 179 24.83 33.94 0.91
C PRO A 179 25.40 34.96 -0.08
N PRO A 180 26.66 35.42 0.11
CA PRO A 180 27.37 36.20 -0.90
C PRO A 180 27.95 35.29 -2.00
N ARG A 181 28.20 35.93 -3.15
CA ARG A 181 28.76 35.38 -4.39
C ARG A 181 30.22 34.97 -4.28
#